data_AF-A0A409YNV5-F1
#
_entry.id   AF-A0A409YNV5-F1
#
_cell.length_a   1.000
_cell.length_b   1.000
_cell.length_c   1.000
_cell.angle_alpha   90.00
_cell.angle_beta   90.00
_cell.angle_gamma   90.00
#
_symmetry.space_group_name_H-M   'P 1'
#
loop_
_entity.id
_entity.type
_entity.pdbx_description
1 polymer ?
#
loop_
_entity_poly.entity_id
_entity_poly.type
_entity_poly.pdbx_seq_one_letter_code
_entity_poly.pdbx_strand_id
1 'polypeptide(L)'
;MRTVPKATFPSAKAINKMKEKFIQLVTDKPSTAKKLLQGTKASQGHRMLPSKTTVNDEQYGFRIDQGEVQPDGTYNVVIQQNGVPHGPALAKILVDPKVDTESSVIQRIQDAPWGQTSDN
;
A
#
# COMPACT_ATOMS: atom_id res chain seq x y z
N MET A 1 17.73 -8.93 -26.29
CA MET A 1 17.66 -8.44 -24.91
C MET A 1 16.41 -7.58 -24.78
N ARG A 2 15.38 -8.00 -24.03
CA ARG A 2 14.23 -7.12 -23.74
C ARG A 2 14.71 -6.12 -22.71
N THR A 3 14.82 -4.85 -23.09
CA THR A 3 14.99 -3.74 -22.16
C THR A 3 13.80 -3.75 -21.21
N VAL A 4 14.04 -4.12 -19.95
CA VAL A 4 13.04 -3.96 -18.89
C VAL A 4 12.80 -2.45 -18.78
N PRO A 5 11.56 -1.96 -18.97
CA PRO A 5 11.29 -0.53 -18.85
C PRO A 5 11.75 -0.05 -17.46
N LYS A 6 12.59 0.98 -17.43
CA LYS A 6 12.94 1.67 -16.18
C LYS A 6 11.63 2.12 -15.56
N ALA A 7 11.35 1.71 -14.32
CA ALA A 7 10.10 2.04 -13.64
C ALA A 7 9.93 3.57 -13.62
N THR A 8 9.00 4.08 -14.42
CA THR A 8 8.62 5.49 -14.43
C THR A 8 7.77 5.78 -13.21
N PHE A 9 8.03 6.91 -12.55
CA PHE A 9 7.25 7.33 -11.41
C PHE A 9 5.76 7.37 -11.81
N PRO A 10 4.85 6.83 -10.99
CA PRO A 10 3.44 6.77 -11.37
C PRO A 10 2.85 8.16 -11.57
N SER A 11 2.04 8.34 -12.62
CA SER A 11 1.33 9.62 -12.81
C SER A 11 0.35 9.87 -11.66
N ALA A 12 0.10 11.15 -11.33
CA ALA A 12 -0.89 11.54 -10.31
C ALA A 12 -2.27 10.90 -10.56
N LYS A 13 -2.67 10.77 -11.83
CA LYS A 13 -3.90 10.08 -12.23
C LYS A 13 -3.91 8.60 -11.84
N ALA A 14 -2.78 7.91 -12.01
CA ALA A 14 -2.64 6.51 -11.63
C ALA A 14 -2.74 6.35 -10.10
N ILE A 15 -2.03 7.22 -9.36
CA ILE A 15 -2.02 7.24 -7.89
C ILE A 15 -3.44 7.48 -7.35
N ASN A 16 -4.16 8.48 -7.86
CA ASN A 16 -5.54 8.76 -7.44
C ASN A 16 -6.49 7.59 -7.73
N LYS A 17 -6.40 6.99 -8.91
CA LYS A 17 -7.23 5.82 -9.28
C LYS A 17 -6.98 4.62 -8.36
N MET A 18 -5.76 4.46 -7.85
CA MET A 18 -5.45 3.42 -6.87
C MET A 18 -5.97 3.74 -5.50
N LYS A 19 -5.76 4.98 -5.06
CA LYS A 19 -6.30 5.48 -3.79
C LYS A 19 -7.79 5.22 -3.73
N GLU A 20 -8.54 5.62 -4.75
CA GLU A 20 -9.98 5.38 -4.86
C GLU A 20 -10.33 3.89 -4.79
N LYS A 21 -9.66 3.05 -5.59
CA LYS A 21 -9.92 1.60 -5.58
C LYS A 21 -9.58 0.93 -4.25
N PHE A 22 -8.51 1.36 -3.59
CA PHE A 22 -8.09 0.79 -2.32
C PHE A 22 -9.02 1.24 -1.19
N ILE A 23 -9.39 2.53 -1.15
CA ILE A 23 -10.42 3.05 -0.24
C ILE A 23 -11.72 2.27 -0.43
N GLN A 24 -12.19 2.14 -1.67
CA GLN A 24 -13.39 1.36 -1.97
C GLN A 24 -13.27 -0.08 -1.49
N LEU A 25 -12.11 -0.73 -1.71
CA LEU A 25 -11.88 -2.10 -1.26
C LEU A 25 -11.96 -2.26 0.26
N VAL A 26 -11.38 -1.32 1.02
CA VAL A 26 -11.37 -1.40 2.50
C VAL A 26 -12.70 -0.98 3.11
N THR A 27 -13.44 -0.07 2.46
CA THR A 27 -14.79 0.34 2.87
C THR A 27 -15.84 -0.72 2.53
N ASP A 28 -15.84 -1.26 1.31
CA ASP A 28 -16.87 -2.20 0.85
C ASP A 28 -16.67 -3.62 1.40
N LYS A 29 -15.45 -3.95 1.84
CA LYS A 29 -15.11 -5.28 2.36
C LYS A 29 -14.52 -5.20 3.77
N PRO A 30 -15.35 -5.40 4.81
CA PRO A 30 -14.89 -5.43 6.20
C PRO A 30 -13.74 -6.43 6.44
N SER A 31 -13.73 -7.56 5.71
CA SER A 31 -12.64 -8.55 5.81
C SER A 31 -11.28 -8.02 5.34
N THR A 32 -11.24 -7.02 4.45
CA THR A 32 -10.00 -6.36 4.03
C THR A 32 -9.52 -5.42 5.12
N ALA A 33 -10.40 -4.59 5.69
CA ALA A 33 -10.09 -3.70 6.81
C ALA A 33 -9.63 -4.49 8.04
N LYS A 34 -10.30 -5.61 8.34
CA LYS A 34 -9.90 -6.52 9.42
C LYS A 34 -8.51 -7.12 9.21
N LYS A 35 -8.17 -7.54 7.98
CA LYS A 35 -6.82 -8.01 7.65
C LYS A 35 -5.78 -6.91 7.83
N LEU A 36 -6.12 -5.69 7.42
CA LEU A 36 -5.34 -4.47 7.68
C LEU A 36 -5.29 -4.04 9.13
N LEU A 37 -6.07 -4.62 10.03
CA LEU A 37 -5.91 -4.40 11.45
C LEU A 37 -5.05 -5.51 12.09
N GLN A 38 -5.23 -6.74 11.62
CA GLN A 38 -4.50 -7.92 12.11
C GLN A 38 -3.00 -7.90 11.81
N GLY A 39 -2.56 -7.13 10.81
CA GLY A 39 -1.17 -7.13 10.42
C GLY A 39 -0.75 -8.39 9.69
N THR A 40 0.54 -8.45 9.36
CA THR A 40 1.23 -9.70 9.04
C THR A 40 2.49 -9.78 9.88
N LYS A 41 2.91 -11.00 10.22
CA LYS A 41 4.20 -11.27 10.84
C LYS A 41 5.33 -11.42 9.80
N ALA A 42 5.01 -11.32 8.51
CA ALA A 42 5.98 -11.44 7.44
C ALA A 42 6.82 -10.16 7.32
N SER A 43 8.13 -10.30 7.36
CA SER A 43 9.11 -9.20 7.26
C SER A 43 9.14 -8.51 5.89
N GLN A 44 8.68 -9.17 4.83
CA GLN A 44 8.50 -8.55 3.50
C GLN A 44 7.05 -8.14 3.21
N GLY A 45 6.18 -8.35 4.19
CA GLY A 45 4.75 -8.09 4.06
C GLY A 45 3.98 -8.99 3.10
N HIS A 46 2.71 -8.68 2.92
CA HIS A 46 1.83 -9.30 1.93
C HIS A 46 1.29 -8.26 0.96
N ARG A 47 1.47 -8.53 -0.34
CA ARG A 47 0.91 -7.72 -1.42
C ARG A 47 -0.60 -7.76 -1.38
N MET A 48 -1.19 -6.59 -1.26
CA MET A 48 -2.62 -6.38 -1.15
C MET A 48 -3.28 -6.15 -2.51
N LEU A 49 -4.59 -6.38 -2.56
CA LEU A 49 -5.41 -5.91 -3.66
C LEU A 49 -5.52 -4.38 -3.60
N PRO A 50 -5.64 -3.71 -4.76
CA PRO A 50 -5.78 -4.29 -6.09
C PRO A 50 -4.45 -4.64 -6.79
N SER A 51 -3.29 -4.33 -6.19
CA SER A 51 -1.94 -4.60 -6.74
C SER A 51 -1.51 -6.07 -6.82
N LYS A 52 -2.35 -7.00 -6.36
CA LYS A 52 -2.07 -8.44 -6.42
C LYS A 52 -2.13 -9.02 -7.84
N THR A 53 -2.76 -8.34 -8.80
CA THR A 53 -2.90 -8.84 -10.18
C THR A 53 -1.85 -8.23 -11.11
N THR A 54 -1.26 -9.04 -11.99
CA THR A 54 -0.27 -8.60 -12.99
C THR A 54 -0.79 -7.44 -13.85
N VAL A 55 -2.07 -7.48 -14.21
CA VAL A 55 -2.75 -6.43 -14.97
C VAL A 55 -2.72 -5.08 -14.25
N ASN A 56 -2.96 -5.07 -12.93
CA ASN A 56 -2.89 -3.84 -12.15
C ASN A 56 -1.44 -3.42 -11.93
N ASP A 57 -0.54 -4.37 -11.69
CA ASP A 57 0.90 -4.09 -11.54
C ASP A 57 1.47 -3.37 -12.78
N GLU A 58 1.07 -3.80 -13.98
CA GLU A 58 1.42 -3.19 -15.28
C GLU A 58 0.65 -1.89 -15.56
N GLN A 59 -0.65 -1.83 -15.23
CA GLN A 59 -1.49 -0.64 -15.47
C GLN A 59 -1.05 0.57 -14.64
N TYR A 60 -0.47 0.31 -13.47
CA TYR A 60 -0.29 1.32 -12.46
C TYR A 60 1.17 1.55 -12.06
N GLY A 61 2.02 0.53 -12.12
CA GLY A 61 3.43 0.64 -11.72
C GLY A 61 3.63 0.84 -10.21
N PHE A 62 2.66 0.43 -9.37
CA PHE A 62 2.77 0.49 -7.91
C PHE A 62 2.10 -0.70 -7.22
N ARG A 63 2.52 -0.94 -5.98
CA ARG A 63 1.99 -1.98 -5.10
C ARG A 63 1.72 -1.47 -3.70
N ILE A 64 0.76 -2.11 -3.05
CA ILE A 64 0.45 -1.92 -1.64
C ILE A 64 0.87 -3.18 -0.92
N ASP A 65 1.77 -3.06 0.04
CA ASP A 65 2.24 -4.16 0.86
C ASP A 65 1.94 -3.86 2.32
N GLN A 66 1.38 -4.85 3.00
CA GLN A 66 1.19 -4.82 4.44
C GLN A 66 2.41 -5.48 5.06
N GLY A 67 3.33 -4.80 5.76
CA GLY A 67 4.34 -5.56 6.54
C GLY A 67 5.69 -4.95 6.87
N GLU A 68 5.83 -3.62 6.95
CA GLU A 68 6.99 -3.06 7.66
C GLU A 68 6.70 -3.10 9.17
N VAL A 69 6.85 -4.28 9.78
CA VAL A 69 6.58 -4.50 11.21
C VAL A 69 7.68 -3.88 12.06
N GLN A 70 7.29 -3.10 13.06
CA GLN A 70 8.18 -2.43 14.00
C GLN A 70 8.33 -3.25 15.29
N PRO A 71 9.39 -3.02 16.10
CA PRO A 71 9.64 -3.77 17.32
C PRO A 71 8.53 -3.69 18.38
N ASP A 72 7.73 -2.62 18.37
CA ASP A 72 6.60 -2.39 19.30
C ASP A 72 5.31 -3.15 18.90
N GLY A 73 5.32 -3.82 17.74
CA GLY A 73 4.20 -4.56 17.17
C GLY A 73 3.29 -3.71 16.27
N THR A 74 3.59 -2.43 16.07
CA THR A 74 2.99 -1.63 15.00
C THR A 74 3.55 -2.05 13.64
N TYR A 75 2.91 -1.66 12.55
CA TYR A 75 3.44 -1.90 11.22
C TYR A 75 2.96 -0.87 10.21
N ASN A 76 3.71 -0.70 9.11
CA ASN A 76 3.26 0.12 7.99
C ASN A 76 2.56 -0.70 6.89
N VAL A 77 1.44 -0.15 6.42
CA VAL A 77 0.96 -0.40 5.06
C VAL A 77 1.75 0.52 4.14
N VAL A 78 2.56 -0.07 3.28
CA VAL A 78 3.48 0.63 2.39
C VAL A 78 2.91 0.66 0.99
N ILE A 79 2.72 1.85 0.43
CA ILE A 79 2.40 2.06 -0.97
C ILE A 79 3.72 2.42 -1.65
N GLN A 80 4.20 1.60 -2.57
CA GLN A 80 5.50 1.78 -3.20
C GLN A 80 5.46 1.57 -4.70
N GLN A 81 6.36 2.25 -5.39
CA GLN A 81 6.52 2.05 -6.82
C GLN A 81 7.01 0.62 -7.11
N ASN A 82 6.36 -0.04 -8.06
CA ASN A 82 6.75 -1.36 -8.52
C ASN A 82 8.03 -1.26 -9.36
N GLY A 83 8.92 -2.25 -9.24
CA GLY A 83 10.25 -2.22 -9.87
C GLY A 83 11.15 -3.33 -9.34
N VAL A 84 12.30 -3.53 -10.00
CA VAL A 84 13.38 -4.41 -9.53
C VAL A 84 14.71 -3.65 -9.59
N PRO A 85 15.25 -3.17 -8.46
CA PRO A 85 14.65 -3.14 -7.12
C PRO A 85 13.41 -2.24 -7.06
N HIS A 86 12.59 -2.40 -6.01
CA HIS A 86 11.41 -1.55 -5.80
C HIS A 86 11.81 -0.09 -5.67
N GLY A 87 10.95 0.81 -6.16
CA GLY A 87 11.17 2.25 -6.05
C GLY A 87 10.82 2.78 -4.65
N PRO A 88 10.88 4.11 -4.45
CA PRO A 88 10.57 4.72 -3.17
C PRO A 88 9.13 4.47 -2.72
N ALA A 89 8.91 4.56 -1.41
CA ALA A 89 7.57 4.58 -0.83
C ALA A 89 6.88 5.91 -1.20
N LEU A 90 5.67 5.79 -1.75
CA LEU A 90 4.77 6.88 -2.12
C LEU A 90 3.81 7.25 -0.97
N ALA A 91 3.70 6.38 0.02
CA ALA A 91 3.04 6.63 1.30
C ALA A 91 3.32 5.45 2.23
N LYS A 92 3.39 5.75 3.52
CA LYS A 92 3.38 4.76 4.61
C LYS A 92 2.25 5.10 5.55
N ILE A 93 1.48 4.09 5.93
CA ILE A 93 0.36 4.25 6.84
C ILE A 93 0.64 3.38 8.05
N LEU A 94 0.88 4.03 9.19
CA LEU A 94 1.11 3.34 10.44
C LEU A 94 -0.21 2.75 10.98
N VAL A 95 -0.14 1.46 11.31
CA VAL A 95 -1.21 0.72 11.97
C VAL A 95 -0.67 0.15 13.28
N ASP A 96 -1.40 0.40 14.36
CA ASP A 96 -1.21 -0.22 15.66
C ASP A 96 -2.40 -1.16 15.94
N PRO A 97 -2.23 -2.48 15.79
CA PRO A 97 -3.27 -3.46 16.06
C PRO A 97 -3.85 -3.43 17.48
N LYS A 98 -3.15 -2.82 18.46
CA LYS A 98 -3.54 -2.80 19.87
C LYS A 98 -4.52 -1.67 20.18
N VAL A 99 -4.47 -0.57 19.44
CA VAL A 99 -5.29 0.63 19.70
C VAL A 99 -6.18 1.04 18.54
N ASP A 100 -5.85 0.62 17.32
CA ASP A 100 -6.61 0.97 16.15
C ASP A 100 -7.89 0.16 16.02
N THR A 101 -8.89 0.80 15.41
CA THR A 101 -10.11 0.16 14.92
C THR A 101 -10.10 0.13 13.40
N GLU A 102 -10.93 -0.75 12.81
CA GLU A 102 -11.11 -0.81 11.35
C GLU A 102 -11.45 0.57 10.77
N SER A 103 -12.33 1.34 11.43
CA SER A 103 -12.69 2.69 11.03
C SER A 103 -11.52 3.67 11.07
N SER A 104 -10.68 3.61 12.12
CA SER A 104 -9.50 4.49 12.21
C SER A 104 -8.45 4.19 11.13
N VAL A 105 -8.27 2.91 10.76
CA VAL A 105 -7.36 2.50 9.69
C VAL A 105 -7.89 2.99 8.34
N ILE A 106 -9.19 2.82 8.08
CA ILE A 106 -9.83 3.33 6.85
C ILE A 106 -9.66 4.85 6.74
N GLN A 107 -9.90 5.59 7.83
CA GLN A 107 -9.75 7.04 7.85
C GLN A 107 -8.30 7.45 7.52
N ARG A 108 -7.29 6.81 8.13
CA ARG A 108 -5.89 7.10 7.78
C ARG A 108 -5.55 6.78 6.34
N ILE A 109 -6.12 5.73 5.75
CA ILE A 109 -5.93 5.41 4.33
C ILE A 109 -6.50 6.52 3.43
N GLN A 110 -7.64 7.10 3.82
CA GLN A 110 -8.27 8.22 3.11
C GLN A 110 -7.43 9.50 3.24
N ASP A 111 -6.88 9.76 4.42
CA ASP A 111 -6.12 10.98 4.74
C ASP A 111 -4.64 10.91 4.34
N ALA A 112 -4.12 9.72 4.03
CA ALA A 112 -2.72 9.53 3.69
C ALA A 112 -2.27 10.41 2.50
N PRO A 113 -1.03 10.91 2.51
CA PRO A 113 -0.46 11.72 1.43
C PRO A 113 0.03 10.83 0.27
N TRP A 114 -0.90 10.19 -0.43
CA TRP A 114 -0.59 9.32 -1.57
C TRP A 114 0.19 10.06 -2.66
N GLY A 115 1.34 9.53 -3.05
CA GLY A 115 2.13 10.07 -4.16
C GLY A 115 3.12 11.15 -3.77
N GLN A 116 3.26 11.43 -2.47
CA GLN A 116 4.42 12.14 -1.96
C GLN A 116 5.51 11.11 -1.67
N THR A 117 6.70 11.28 -2.25
CA THR A 117 7.83 10.46 -1.84
C THR A 117 8.02 10.66 -0.35
N SER A 118 8.09 9.54 0.39
CA SER A 118 8.46 9.58 1.79
C SER A 118 9.98 9.80 1.87
N ASP A 119 10.44 10.95 1.38
CA ASP A 119 11.82 11.40 1.53
C ASP A 119 11.93 11.96 2.95
N ASN A 120 12.42 11.13 3.85
CA ASN A 120 12.93 11.55 5.15
C ASN A 120 14.42 11.20 5.19
#